data_AF-A0A645G3H7-F1
#
_entry.id   AF-A0A645G3H7-F1
#
_cell.length_a   1.000
_cell.length_b   1.000
_cell.length_c   1.000
_cell.angle_alpha   90.00
_cell.angle_beta   90.00
_cell.angle_gamma   90.00
#
_symmetry.space_group_name_H-M   'P 1'
#
loop_
_entity.id
_entity.type
_entity.pdbx_description
1 polymer ?
#
loop_
_entity_poly.entity_id
_entity_poly.type
_entity_poly.pdbx_seq_one_letter_code
_entity_poly.pdbx_strand_id
1 'polypeptide(L)'
;MKKTNYEVPGNVYMFLPTSYTYWTTYNAMFDYTGLASFTPVTSWTYDIANVATQLAAETTSKFVLPVNHVVGETDLDVARDFYKKGNTTYFEIRATFMPLQVDGTTPTFTTPTTVFWGENDKKFYSTRALAVAQGQKATEFENGVMKYVLWLNPNSLVATVAEPNPMVSPTVRNQIYHAHIDAFLRMGVPNNPLDPNDPNDPLNPENPIDPTDPLKTDFTYLSVSVKVLPWTIHSYKLSLTGDSMY
;
A
#
# COMPACT_ATOMS: atom_id res chain seq x y z
N MET A 1 -14.42 13.41 5.03
CA MET A 1 -13.93 14.25 3.93
C MET A 1 -12.60 14.86 4.34
N LYS A 2 -11.56 14.72 3.50
CA LYS A 2 -10.30 15.47 3.62
C LYS A 2 -10.63 16.96 3.74
N LYS A 3 -10.13 17.61 4.78
CA LYS A 3 -10.36 19.04 4.99
C LYS A 3 -9.38 19.84 4.12
N THR A 4 -9.83 20.98 3.58
CA THR A 4 -8.99 21.88 2.76
C THR A 4 -7.85 22.51 3.54
N ASN A 5 -7.95 22.58 4.87
CA ASN A 5 -6.93 23.07 5.78
C ASN A 5 -5.93 21.98 6.24
N TYR A 6 -5.97 20.77 5.65
CA TYR A 6 -5.12 19.63 6.02
C TYR A 6 -5.29 19.14 7.46
N GLU A 7 -6.40 19.49 8.11
CA GLU A 7 -6.77 18.93 9.40
C GLU A 7 -7.24 17.48 9.24
N VAL A 8 -6.72 16.60 10.10
CA VAL A 8 -7.20 15.21 10.19
C VAL A 8 -8.56 15.23 10.87
N PRO A 9 -9.64 14.74 10.22
CA PRO A 9 -10.92 14.60 10.89
C PRO A 9 -10.78 13.70 12.12
N GLY A 10 -11.18 14.18 13.30
CA GLY A 10 -10.94 13.45 14.56
C GLY A 10 -11.55 12.04 14.61
N ASN A 11 -12.64 11.81 13.86
CA ASN A 11 -13.25 10.49 13.73
C ASN A 11 -12.38 9.47 12.97
N VAL A 12 -11.36 9.89 12.22
CA VAL A 12 -10.40 8.99 11.55
C VAL A 12 -9.68 8.11 12.56
N TYR A 13 -9.27 8.68 13.70
CA TYR A 13 -8.51 7.95 14.72
C TYR A 13 -9.31 6.82 15.40
N MET A 14 -10.65 6.94 15.41
CA MET A 14 -11.56 5.95 15.98
C MET A 14 -12.25 5.07 14.92
N PHE A 15 -11.98 5.31 13.64
CA PHE A 15 -12.65 4.59 12.57
C PHE A 15 -12.15 3.15 12.49
N LEU A 16 -13.08 2.20 12.57
CA LEU A 16 -12.83 0.78 12.45
C LEU A 16 -13.78 0.16 11.42
N PRO A 17 -13.29 -0.35 10.29
CA PRO A 17 -14.14 -1.02 9.30
C PRO A 17 -14.62 -2.38 9.84
N THR A 18 -15.92 -2.51 10.07
CA THR A 18 -16.55 -3.75 10.56
C THR A 18 -17.12 -4.64 9.46
N SER A 19 -17.29 -4.08 8.25
CA SER A 19 -17.69 -4.78 7.04
C SER A 19 -17.24 -3.98 5.82
N TYR A 20 -17.18 -4.63 4.65
CA TYR A 20 -16.91 -3.93 3.38
C TYR A 20 -17.91 -2.80 3.12
N THR A 21 -19.21 -3.04 3.32
CA THR A 21 -20.28 -2.04 3.16
C THR A 21 -20.12 -0.86 4.13
N TYR A 22 -19.72 -1.14 5.37
CA TYR A 22 -19.45 -0.07 6.33
C TYR A 22 -18.24 0.75 5.87
N TRP A 23 -17.17 0.10 5.42
CA TRP A 23 -16.00 0.78 4.89
C TRP A 23 -16.37 1.68 3.70
N THR A 24 -17.08 1.17 2.68
CA THR A 24 -17.46 1.97 1.50
C THR A 24 -18.33 3.17 1.84
N THR A 25 -19.16 3.08 2.88
CA THR A 25 -20.02 4.18 3.33
C THR A 25 -19.23 5.33 3.95
N TYR A 26 -18.13 5.03 4.65
CA TYR A 26 -17.41 6.00 5.49
C TYR A 26 -15.98 6.31 5.01
N ASN A 27 -15.46 5.59 4.02
CA ASN A 27 -14.09 5.75 3.52
C ASN A 27 -13.78 7.16 2.97
N ALA A 28 -14.80 7.96 2.65
CA ALA A 28 -14.65 9.38 2.26
C ALA A 28 -13.96 10.26 3.32
N MET A 29 -13.70 9.73 4.52
CA MET A 29 -12.84 10.36 5.53
C MET A 29 -11.34 10.34 5.21
N PHE A 30 -10.89 9.38 4.40
CA PHE A 30 -9.50 9.23 3.97
C PHE A 30 -9.21 10.02 2.69
N ASP A 31 -7.92 10.21 2.43
CA ASP A 31 -7.41 10.90 1.24
C ASP A 31 -6.82 9.90 0.24
N TYR A 32 -7.52 9.71 -0.88
CA TYR A 32 -7.10 8.82 -1.97
C TYR A 32 -6.46 9.57 -3.15
N THR A 33 -6.27 10.89 -3.04
CA THR A 33 -5.77 11.71 -4.18
C THR A 33 -4.38 11.27 -4.66
N GLY A 34 -3.56 10.71 -3.76
CA GLY A 34 -2.26 10.12 -4.11
C GLY A 34 -2.35 8.93 -5.07
N LEU A 35 -3.47 8.18 -5.07
CA LEU A 35 -3.69 7.01 -5.91
C LEU A 35 -4.13 7.37 -7.34
N ALA A 36 -4.43 8.65 -7.61
CA ALA A 36 -4.68 9.15 -8.95
C ALA A 36 -3.41 9.67 -9.66
N SER A 37 -2.27 9.72 -8.96
CA SER A 37 -1.03 10.28 -9.48
C SER A 37 0.17 9.49 -8.96
N PHE A 38 0.78 8.68 -9.82
CA PHE A 38 1.95 7.87 -9.46
C PHE A 38 3.25 8.55 -9.83
N THR A 39 4.27 8.28 -9.02
CA THR A 39 5.64 8.73 -9.26
C THR A 39 6.47 7.51 -9.68
N PRO A 40 7.27 7.61 -10.76
CA PRO A 40 8.22 6.55 -11.10
C PRO A 40 9.19 6.26 -9.95
N VAL A 41 9.48 4.99 -9.71
CA VAL A 41 10.48 4.58 -8.70
C VAL A 41 11.89 4.83 -9.25
N THR A 42 12.77 5.37 -8.41
CA THR A 42 14.20 5.50 -8.71
C THR A 42 14.91 4.19 -8.36
N SER A 43 15.57 3.57 -9.36
CA SER A 43 16.37 2.37 -9.12
C SER A 43 17.75 2.74 -8.58
N TRP A 44 18.16 2.07 -7.50
CA TRP A 44 19.50 2.17 -6.94
C TRP A 44 19.83 0.91 -6.11
N THR A 45 21.11 0.59 -5.94
CA THR A 45 21.54 -0.54 -5.10
C THR A 45 21.47 -0.15 -3.63
N TYR A 46 20.64 -0.83 -2.84
CA TYR A 46 20.50 -0.53 -1.42
C TYR A 46 21.84 -0.52 -0.69
N ASP A 47 22.09 0.58 0.02
CA ASP A 47 23.17 0.72 0.98
C ASP A 47 22.67 1.56 2.15
N ILE A 48 22.50 0.91 3.31
CA ILE A 48 22.01 1.54 4.53
C ILE A 48 22.81 2.77 4.96
N ALA A 49 24.12 2.81 4.66
CA ALA A 49 25.00 3.92 4.98
C ALA A 49 24.76 5.13 4.07
N ASN A 50 24.27 4.90 2.84
CA ASN A 50 24.09 5.91 1.80
C ASN A 50 22.62 6.25 1.50
N VAL A 51 21.64 5.64 2.18
CA VAL A 51 20.20 5.96 2.04
C VAL A 51 19.93 7.47 2.19
N ALA A 52 20.58 8.14 3.14
CA ALA A 52 20.36 9.56 3.38
C ALA A 52 20.75 10.44 2.18
N THR A 53 21.83 10.08 1.48
CA THR A 53 22.29 10.78 0.27
C THR A 53 21.30 10.61 -0.87
N GLN A 54 20.80 9.39 -1.09
CA GLN A 54 19.80 9.12 -2.13
C GLN A 54 18.48 9.83 -1.83
N LEU A 55 18.03 9.80 -0.58
CA LEU A 55 16.84 10.50 -0.15
C LEU A 55 16.96 12.03 -0.36
N ALA A 56 18.13 12.61 -0.09
CA ALA A 56 18.36 14.04 -0.33
C ALA A 56 18.36 14.40 -1.83
N ALA A 57 18.61 13.42 -2.71
CA ALA A 57 18.56 13.59 -4.16
C ALA A 57 17.15 13.33 -4.74
N GLU A 58 16.22 12.75 -3.97
CA GLU A 58 14.86 12.55 -4.43
C GLU A 58 14.17 13.89 -4.70
N THR A 59 13.71 14.06 -5.94
CA THR A 59 13.02 15.28 -6.38
C THR A 59 11.50 15.20 -6.18
N THR A 60 11.02 14.04 -5.73
CA THR A 60 9.59 13.72 -5.66
C THR A 60 9.26 13.12 -4.31
N SER A 61 8.25 13.66 -3.64
CA SER A 61 7.71 13.11 -2.40
C SER A 61 6.19 13.30 -2.37
N LYS A 62 5.50 12.52 -1.54
CA LYS A 62 4.07 12.65 -1.29
C LYS A 62 3.83 12.89 0.19
N PHE A 63 2.90 13.78 0.49
CA PHE A 63 2.50 14.08 1.85
C PHE A 63 1.25 13.29 2.20
N VAL A 64 1.27 12.67 3.38
CA VAL A 64 0.12 12.03 4.00
C VAL A 64 -0.13 12.67 5.35
N LEU A 65 -1.39 12.72 5.77
CA LEU A 65 -1.72 13.19 7.11
C LEU A 65 -1.57 12.04 8.13
N PRO A 66 -1.32 12.36 9.41
CA PRO A 66 -1.17 11.33 10.43
C PRO A 66 -2.43 10.51 10.62
N VAL A 67 -2.30 9.20 10.61
CA VAL A 67 -3.34 8.22 10.92
C VAL A 67 -2.78 7.22 11.91
N ASN A 68 -3.34 7.21 13.12
CA ASN A 68 -2.96 6.29 14.18
C ASN A 68 -4.23 5.83 14.90
N HIS A 69 -4.19 4.60 15.40
CA HIS A 69 -5.25 4.03 16.20
C HIS A 69 -4.69 3.66 17.58
N VAL A 70 -5.51 3.85 18.62
CA VAL A 70 -5.20 3.48 20.02
C VAL A 70 -3.79 3.90 20.49
N VAL A 71 -3.47 5.19 20.34
CA VAL A 71 -2.12 5.78 20.53
C VAL A 71 -1.52 5.57 21.94
N GLY A 72 -2.32 5.19 22.94
CA GLY A 72 -1.86 4.89 24.31
C GLY A 72 -1.73 3.40 24.63
N GLU A 73 -2.11 2.52 23.70
CA GLU A 73 -2.03 1.07 23.92
C GLU A 73 -0.62 0.56 23.63
N THR A 74 -0.07 -0.20 24.57
CA THR A 74 1.26 -0.81 24.48
C THR A 74 1.22 -2.30 24.19
N ASP A 75 0.08 -2.94 24.47
CA ASP A 75 -0.18 -4.33 24.08
C ASP A 75 -0.49 -4.39 22.58
N LEU A 76 0.43 -4.99 21.82
CA LEU A 76 0.29 -5.08 20.37
C LEU A 76 -0.85 -6.00 19.94
N ASP A 77 -1.23 -6.99 20.75
CA ASP A 77 -2.36 -7.87 20.46
C ASP A 77 -3.66 -7.09 20.53
N VAL A 78 -3.81 -6.23 21.53
CA VAL A 78 -4.95 -5.31 21.64
C VAL A 78 -4.89 -4.26 20.53
N ALA A 79 -3.74 -3.65 20.28
CA ALA A 79 -3.60 -2.59 19.29
C ALA A 79 -3.93 -3.07 17.88
N ARG A 80 -3.54 -4.30 17.53
CA ARG A 80 -3.79 -4.93 16.24
C ARG A 80 -5.27 -4.95 15.84
N ASP A 81 -6.17 -5.08 16.81
CA ASP A 81 -7.61 -5.10 16.52
C ASP A 81 -8.11 -3.78 15.93
N PHE A 82 -7.38 -2.69 16.12
CA PHE A 82 -7.72 -1.36 15.61
C PHE A 82 -7.01 -0.98 14.31
N TYR A 83 -5.99 -1.72 13.89
CA TYR A 83 -5.30 -1.51 12.61
C TYR A 83 -5.82 -2.50 11.56
N LYS A 84 -6.67 -2.00 10.66
CA LYS A 84 -7.23 -2.75 9.54
C LYS A 84 -6.72 -2.21 8.21
N LYS A 85 -6.72 -3.04 7.17
CA LYS A 85 -6.25 -2.63 5.84
C LYS A 85 -6.96 -1.38 5.33
N GLY A 86 -8.27 -1.25 5.62
CA GLY A 86 -9.12 -0.16 5.17
C GLY A 86 -9.01 1.15 5.96
N ASN A 87 -8.30 1.17 7.09
CA ASN A 87 -8.07 2.39 7.88
C ASN A 87 -6.60 2.79 8.03
N THR A 88 -5.68 1.98 7.50
CA THR A 88 -4.24 2.17 7.66
C THR A 88 -3.62 2.77 6.40
N THR A 89 -2.71 3.73 6.55
CA THR A 89 -2.03 4.38 5.42
C THR A 89 -1.05 3.41 4.74
N TYR A 90 -1.04 3.41 3.40
CA TYR A 90 -0.21 2.51 2.59
C TYR A 90 0.38 3.19 1.36
N PHE A 91 1.43 2.57 0.81
CA PHE A 91 1.92 2.78 -0.55
C PHE A 91 1.23 1.79 -1.48
N GLU A 92 0.74 2.28 -2.62
CA GLU A 92 0.42 1.41 -3.76
C GLU A 92 1.61 1.39 -4.71
N ILE A 93 2.18 0.21 -4.91
CA ILE A 93 3.20 -0.02 -5.94
C ILE A 93 2.51 -0.61 -7.17
N ARG A 94 2.72 0.01 -8.33
CA ARG A 94 2.31 -0.54 -9.62
C ARG A 94 3.54 -1.03 -10.36
N ALA A 95 3.49 -2.25 -10.85
CA ALA A 95 4.50 -2.80 -11.74
C ALA A 95 3.81 -3.33 -12.99
N THR A 96 4.51 -3.29 -14.12
CA THR A 96 4.08 -3.95 -15.35
C THR A 96 4.88 -5.23 -15.56
N PHE A 97 4.24 -6.28 -16.06
CA PHE A 97 4.91 -7.54 -16.37
C PHE A 97 4.58 -8.01 -17.78
N MET A 98 5.43 -8.90 -18.30
CA MET A 98 5.21 -9.62 -19.55
C MET A 98 5.39 -11.12 -19.27
N PRO A 99 4.34 -11.93 -19.42
CA PRO A 99 4.46 -13.38 -19.31
C PRO A 99 5.50 -13.96 -20.28
N LEU A 100 6.17 -15.04 -19.87
CA LEU A 100 7.03 -15.81 -20.78
C LEU A 100 6.20 -16.62 -21.79
N GLN A 101 4.99 -17.01 -21.42
CA GLN A 101 4.06 -17.76 -22.25
C GLN A 101 2.64 -17.25 -22.09
N VAL A 102 1.91 -17.16 -23.19
CA VAL A 102 0.47 -16.92 -23.26
C VAL A 102 -0.13 -17.96 -24.20
N ASP A 103 -1.20 -18.63 -23.77
CA ASP A 103 -1.83 -19.75 -24.48
C ASP A 103 -0.84 -20.89 -24.80
N GLY A 104 0.19 -21.06 -23.96
CA GLY A 104 1.22 -22.09 -24.13
C GLY A 104 2.31 -21.77 -25.16
N THR A 105 2.31 -20.56 -25.72
CA THR A 105 3.31 -20.10 -26.70
C THR A 105 4.02 -18.84 -26.22
N THR A 106 5.23 -18.58 -26.71
CA THR A 106 5.94 -17.33 -26.42
C THR A 106 5.16 -16.16 -27.04
N PRO A 107 4.79 -15.14 -26.24
CA PRO A 107 4.00 -14.02 -26.76
C PRO A 107 4.81 -13.17 -27.74
N THR A 108 4.11 -12.57 -28.71
CA THR A 108 4.70 -11.68 -29.72
C THR A 108 4.65 -10.20 -29.33
N PHE A 109 3.96 -9.83 -28.25
CA PHE A 109 3.88 -8.45 -27.80
C PHE A 109 5.23 -7.98 -27.22
N THR A 110 5.60 -6.74 -27.54
CA THR A 110 6.84 -6.08 -27.08
C THR A 110 6.60 -5.09 -25.93
N THR A 111 5.34 -4.84 -25.61
CA THR A 111 4.89 -4.05 -24.47
C THR A 111 3.91 -4.86 -23.64
N PRO A 112 3.73 -4.58 -22.34
CA PRO A 112 2.69 -5.18 -21.52
C PRO A 112 1.30 -5.06 -22.18
N THR A 113 0.55 -6.15 -22.19
CA THR A 113 -0.83 -6.22 -22.72
C THR A 113 -1.74 -6.89 -21.71
N THR A 114 -3.05 -6.72 -21.86
CA THR A 114 -4.03 -7.44 -21.05
C THR A 114 -3.86 -8.95 -21.21
N VAL A 115 -3.77 -9.65 -20.08
CA VAL A 115 -3.65 -11.11 -20.01
C VAL A 115 -4.50 -11.66 -18.87
N PHE A 116 -4.88 -12.94 -18.99
CA PHE A 116 -5.78 -13.61 -18.04
C PHE A 116 -5.03 -14.74 -17.35
N TRP A 117 -4.90 -14.69 -16.03
CA TRP A 117 -4.21 -15.72 -15.24
C TRP A 117 -5.20 -16.76 -14.73
N GLY A 118 -5.07 -18.00 -15.19
CA GLY A 118 -5.92 -19.12 -14.78
C GLY A 118 -5.73 -19.49 -13.31
N GLU A 119 -6.83 -19.59 -12.56
CA GLU A 119 -6.79 -19.85 -11.13
C GLU A 119 -6.27 -21.25 -10.78
N ASN A 120 -6.54 -22.26 -11.60
CA ASN A 120 -6.20 -23.65 -11.29
C ASN A 120 -4.85 -24.06 -11.87
N ASP A 121 -4.61 -23.74 -13.14
CA ASP A 121 -3.42 -24.19 -13.87
C ASP A 121 -2.24 -23.20 -13.83
N LYS A 122 -2.49 -21.99 -13.33
CA LYS A 122 -1.54 -20.89 -13.20
C LYS A 122 -0.91 -20.45 -14.52
N LYS A 123 -1.56 -20.69 -15.66
CA LYS A 123 -1.11 -20.24 -16.99
C LYS A 123 -1.75 -18.90 -17.38
N PHE A 124 -1.11 -18.20 -18.30
CA PHE A 124 -1.67 -16.98 -18.89
C PHE A 124 -2.38 -17.28 -20.20
N TYR A 125 -3.51 -16.62 -20.40
CA TYR A 125 -4.35 -16.71 -21.58
C TYR A 125 -4.51 -15.35 -22.23
N SER A 126 -4.65 -15.31 -23.55
CA SER A 126 -4.90 -14.05 -24.28
C SER A 126 -6.32 -13.53 -24.09
N THR A 127 -7.28 -14.41 -23.77
CA THR A 127 -8.67 -14.05 -23.50
C THR A 127 -9.25 -14.84 -22.34
N ARG A 128 -10.24 -14.26 -21.64
CA ARG A 128 -10.98 -14.94 -20.56
C ARG A 128 -11.64 -16.23 -21.05
N ALA A 129 -12.17 -16.24 -22.28
CA ALA A 129 -12.88 -17.38 -22.85
C ALA A 129 -11.99 -18.63 -22.94
N LEU A 130 -10.69 -18.46 -23.26
CA LEU A 130 -9.74 -19.58 -23.32
C LEU A 130 -9.49 -20.19 -21.94
N ALA A 131 -9.39 -19.37 -20.90
CA ALA A 131 -9.27 -19.87 -19.54
C ALA A 131 -10.55 -20.60 -19.08
N VAL A 132 -11.72 -20.02 -19.37
CA VAL A 132 -13.02 -20.64 -19.05
C VAL A 132 -13.22 -21.96 -19.80
N ALA A 133 -12.71 -22.08 -21.03
CA ALA A 133 -12.72 -23.35 -21.77
C ALA A 133 -11.91 -24.47 -21.08
N GLN A 134 -10.97 -24.12 -20.20
CA GLN A 134 -10.26 -25.06 -19.32
C GLN A 134 -10.99 -25.32 -17.99
N GLY A 135 -12.22 -24.82 -17.83
CA GLY A 135 -13.05 -25.05 -16.65
C GLY A 135 -12.62 -24.26 -15.41
N GLN A 136 -11.99 -23.10 -15.59
CA GLN A 136 -11.48 -22.27 -14.49
C GLN A 136 -11.88 -20.79 -14.63
N LYS A 137 -11.91 -20.08 -13.50
CA LYS A 137 -11.91 -18.62 -13.50
C LYS A 137 -10.51 -18.10 -13.85
N ALA A 138 -10.46 -16.83 -14.28
CA ALA A 138 -9.21 -16.16 -14.58
C ALA A 138 -9.18 -14.76 -14.01
N THR A 139 -8.00 -14.37 -13.50
CA THR A 139 -7.72 -13.01 -13.04
C THR A 139 -7.25 -12.19 -14.23
N GLU A 140 -7.97 -11.13 -14.57
CA GLU A 140 -7.58 -10.21 -15.62
C GLU A 140 -6.57 -9.18 -15.10
N PHE A 141 -5.41 -9.13 -15.73
CA PHE A 141 -4.41 -8.10 -15.51
C PHE A 141 -4.42 -7.13 -16.69
N GLU A 142 -5.21 -6.07 -16.58
CA GLU A 142 -5.33 -5.06 -17.63
C GLU A 142 -3.97 -4.41 -17.90
N ASN A 143 -3.56 -4.37 -19.18
CA ASN A 143 -2.26 -3.85 -19.63
C ASN A 143 -1.06 -4.48 -18.90
N GLY A 144 -1.19 -5.71 -18.39
CA GLY A 144 -0.14 -6.38 -17.62
C GLY A 144 0.26 -5.63 -16.36
N VAL A 145 -0.66 -4.85 -15.77
CA VAL A 145 -0.41 -4.10 -14.53
C VAL A 145 -0.74 -4.97 -13.33
N MET A 146 0.19 -5.05 -12.38
CA MET A 146 0.00 -5.65 -11.07
C MET A 146 0.23 -4.61 -9.97
N LYS A 147 -0.60 -4.68 -8.94
CA LYS A 147 -0.63 -3.74 -7.81
C LYS A 147 -0.22 -4.45 -6.52
N TYR A 148 0.45 -3.71 -5.65
CA TYR A 148 0.89 -4.17 -4.34
C TYR A 148 0.60 -3.11 -3.29
N VAL A 149 0.14 -3.54 -2.12
CA VAL A 149 -0.08 -2.68 -0.95
C VAL A 149 1.08 -2.89 0.02
N LEU A 150 1.72 -1.81 0.42
CA LEU A 150 2.79 -1.81 1.41
C LEU A 150 2.46 -0.81 2.53
N TRP A 151 2.51 -1.26 3.77
CA TRP A 151 2.25 -0.39 4.92
C TRP A 151 3.36 0.62 5.13
N LEU A 152 3.00 1.86 5.49
CA LEU A 152 3.97 2.96 5.62
C LEU A 152 5.01 2.76 6.72
N ASN A 153 4.57 2.21 7.86
CA ASN A 153 5.38 2.11 9.07
C ASN A 153 5.09 0.83 9.85
N PRO A 154 5.25 -0.36 9.25
CA PRO A 154 5.01 -1.62 9.92
C PRO A 154 5.90 -1.74 11.17
N ASN A 155 5.32 -2.15 12.31
CA ASN A 155 6.09 -2.41 13.54
C ASN A 155 7.17 -3.49 13.36
N SER A 156 6.90 -4.45 12.47
CA SER A 156 7.84 -5.50 12.09
C SER A 156 7.52 -6.00 10.68
N LEU A 157 8.56 -6.35 9.94
CA LEU A 157 8.46 -6.99 8.62
C LEU A 157 8.54 -8.52 8.72
N VAL A 158 8.80 -9.06 9.91
CA VAL A 158 8.95 -10.50 10.14
C VAL A 158 7.66 -11.06 10.73
N ALA A 159 6.95 -11.85 9.92
CA ALA A 159 5.73 -12.53 10.34
C ALA A 159 6.01 -13.98 10.76
N THR A 160 5.50 -14.39 11.92
CA THR A 160 5.49 -15.78 12.39
C THR A 160 4.07 -16.20 12.76
N VAL A 161 3.87 -17.48 13.09
CA VAL A 161 2.56 -17.96 13.58
C VAL A 161 2.20 -17.31 14.93
N ALA A 162 3.19 -17.14 15.81
CA ALA A 162 2.99 -16.51 17.11
C ALA A 162 2.85 -14.98 16.99
N GLU A 163 3.57 -14.37 16.06
CA GLU A 163 3.58 -12.92 15.83
C GLU A 163 3.22 -12.63 14.36
N PRO A 164 1.91 -12.57 14.04
CA PRO A 164 1.43 -12.32 12.68
C PRO A 164 1.61 -10.85 12.32
N ASN A 165 2.85 -10.44 12.09
CA ASN A 165 3.21 -9.08 11.73
C ASN A 165 2.89 -8.75 10.26
N PRO A 166 2.78 -7.45 9.92
CA PRO A 166 2.73 -6.34 10.88
C PRO A 166 1.41 -6.34 11.66
N MET A 167 1.52 -6.03 12.95
CA MET A 167 0.36 -5.89 13.83
C MET A 167 -0.19 -4.47 13.80
N VAL A 168 0.69 -3.47 13.66
CA VAL A 168 0.34 -2.04 13.59
C VAL A 168 1.19 -1.32 12.56
N SER A 169 0.69 -0.21 12.02
CA SER A 169 1.44 0.67 11.12
C SER A 169 1.10 2.16 11.32
N PRO A 170 1.50 2.75 12.46
CA PRO A 170 1.16 4.13 12.81
C PRO A 170 1.82 5.15 11.86
N THR A 171 1.03 6.09 11.32
CA THR A 171 1.52 7.24 10.56
C THR A 171 1.52 8.48 11.45
N VAL A 172 2.70 8.96 11.79
CA VAL A 172 2.91 10.11 12.69
C VAL A 172 3.44 11.32 11.92
N ARG A 173 3.20 12.51 12.46
CA ARG A 173 3.66 13.77 11.84
C ARG A 173 5.18 13.90 11.90
N ASN A 174 5.71 14.70 10.98
CA ASN A 174 7.13 15.10 10.95
C ASN A 174 8.11 13.91 10.84
N GLN A 175 7.69 12.85 10.14
CA GLN A 175 8.52 11.70 9.80
C GLN A 175 8.58 11.54 8.29
N ILE A 176 9.69 10.97 7.81
CA ILE A 176 9.82 10.48 6.44
C ILE A 176 9.72 8.96 6.49
N TYR A 177 8.81 8.42 5.68
CA TYR A 177 8.64 6.99 5.46
C TYR A 177 9.25 6.64 4.12
N HIS A 178 10.36 5.89 4.14
CA HIS A 178 11.03 5.44 2.93
C HIS A 178 10.93 3.93 2.81
N ALA A 179 10.43 3.46 1.66
CA ALA A 179 10.36 2.05 1.31
C ALA A 179 11.36 1.74 0.20
N HIS A 180 12.29 0.82 0.46
CA HIS A 180 13.18 0.24 -0.54
C HIS A 180 12.65 -1.13 -0.94
N ILE A 181 12.44 -1.36 -2.25
CA ILE A 181 11.94 -2.64 -2.76
C ILE A 181 13.12 -3.42 -3.35
N ASP A 182 13.47 -4.54 -2.73
CA ASP A 182 14.59 -5.38 -3.18
C ASP A 182 14.17 -6.31 -4.33
N ALA A 183 12.98 -6.89 -4.23
CA ALA A 183 12.50 -7.90 -5.18
C ALA A 183 10.97 -8.05 -5.18
N PHE A 184 10.43 -8.42 -6.34
CA PHE A 184 9.07 -8.93 -6.49
C PHE A 184 9.11 -10.45 -6.38
N LEU A 185 8.48 -11.01 -5.35
CA LEU A 185 8.51 -12.45 -5.06
C LEU A 185 7.32 -13.20 -5.66
N ARG A 186 6.20 -12.50 -5.86
CA ARG A 186 4.96 -13.07 -6.39
C ARG A 186 4.22 -12.07 -7.27
N MET A 187 3.32 -12.59 -8.10
CA MET A 187 2.33 -11.79 -8.84
C MET A 187 1.50 -10.97 -7.86
N GLY A 188 1.32 -9.68 -8.14
CA GLY A 188 0.43 -8.81 -7.36
C GLY A 188 -1.05 -9.08 -7.64
N VAL A 189 -1.89 -8.17 -7.18
CA VAL A 189 -3.34 -8.17 -7.47
C VAL A 189 -3.66 -7.25 -8.66
N PRO A 190 -4.74 -7.51 -9.42
CA PRO A 190 -5.10 -6.67 -10.56
C PRO A 190 -5.73 -5.32 -10.14
N ASN A 191 -6.46 -5.33 -9.03
CA ASN A 191 -7.17 -4.19 -8.46
C ASN A 191 -6.83 -4.06 -6.97
N ASN A 192 -6.88 -2.84 -6.45
CA ASN A 192 -6.71 -2.52 -5.04
C ASN A 192 -8.06 -2.18 -4.40
N PRO A 193 -8.69 -3.10 -3.65
CA PRO A 193 -10.01 -2.89 -3.05
C PRO A 193 -10.04 -1.82 -1.96
N LEU A 194 -8.87 -1.34 -1.53
CA LEU A 194 -8.71 -0.25 -0.57
C LEU A 194 -8.74 1.13 -1.25
N ASP A 195 -8.74 1.18 -2.59
CA ASP A 195 -9.01 2.38 -3.38
C ASP A 195 -10.48 2.34 -3.85
N PRO A 196 -11.33 3.29 -3.42
CA PRO A 196 -12.72 3.36 -3.87
C PRO A 196 -12.89 3.50 -5.39
N ASN A 197 -11.84 3.93 -6.10
CA ASN A 197 -11.84 4.11 -7.56
C ASN A 197 -11.30 2.90 -8.32
N ASP A 198 -10.86 1.85 -7.63
CA ASP A 198 -10.30 0.63 -8.22
C ASP A 198 -10.93 -0.64 -7.58
N PRO A 199 -12.27 -0.78 -7.65
CA PRO A 199 -12.98 -1.86 -7.00
C PRO A 199 -12.65 -3.23 -7.60
N ASN A 200 -13.07 -4.29 -6.89
CA ASN A 200 -12.99 -5.66 -7.40
C ASN A 200 -13.83 -5.85 -8.67
N ASP A 201 -13.25 -6.54 -9.66
CA ASP A 201 -13.98 -7.07 -10.80
C ASP A 201 -14.68 -8.39 -10.41
N PRO A 202 -16.03 -8.46 -10.46
CA PRO A 202 -16.77 -9.68 -10.10
C PRO A 202 -16.52 -10.87 -11.04
N LEU A 203 -15.92 -10.67 -12.22
CA LEU A 203 -15.54 -11.74 -13.13
C LEU A 203 -14.25 -12.43 -12.72
N ASN A 204 -13.41 -11.76 -11.93
CA ASN A 204 -12.17 -12.33 -11.40
C ASN A 204 -12.45 -13.26 -10.20
N PRO A 205 -11.50 -14.11 -9.82
CA PRO A 205 -11.47 -14.72 -8.49
C PRO A 205 -11.49 -13.63 -7.40
N GLU A 206 -11.90 -14.01 -6.19
CA GLU A 206 -11.97 -13.09 -5.06
C GLU A 206 -10.59 -12.48 -4.77
N ASN A 207 -10.57 -11.16 -4.53
CA ASN A 207 -9.34 -10.47 -4.21
C ASN A 207 -8.95 -10.76 -2.76
N PRO A 208 -7.69 -11.15 -2.46
CA PRO A 208 -7.27 -11.47 -1.10
C PRO A 208 -7.15 -10.25 -0.16
N ILE A 209 -7.49 -9.05 -0.63
CA ILE A 209 -7.43 -7.81 0.15
C ILE A 209 -8.84 -7.39 0.55
N ASP A 210 -9.17 -7.54 1.84
CA ASP A 210 -10.39 -6.98 2.44
C ASP A 210 -10.05 -5.81 3.37
N PRO A 211 -10.77 -4.67 3.32
CA PRO A 211 -10.55 -3.53 4.20
C PRO A 211 -10.74 -3.82 5.70
N THR A 212 -11.45 -4.88 6.07
CA THR A 212 -11.70 -5.30 7.45
C THR A 212 -10.63 -6.22 8.02
N ASP A 213 -9.75 -6.75 7.17
CA ASP A 213 -8.67 -7.63 7.58
C ASP A 213 -7.62 -6.91 8.43
N PRO A 214 -6.89 -7.63 9.31
CA PRO A 214 -5.66 -7.12 9.90
C PRO A 214 -4.59 -6.85 8.83
N LEU A 215 -3.54 -6.11 9.19
CA LEU A 215 -2.47 -5.71 8.26
C LEU A 215 -1.62 -6.87 7.73
N LYS A 216 -1.49 -7.94 8.52
CA LYS A 216 -0.76 -9.14 8.14
C LYS A 216 -1.29 -9.74 6.85
N THR A 217 -0.39 -10.02 5.92
CA THR A 217 -0.69 -10.78 4.70
C THR A 217 -0.25 -12.23 4.87
N ASP A 218 -1.00 -13.17 4.29
CA ASP A 218 -0.61 -14.59 4.31
C ASP A 218 0.51 -14.90 3.32
N PHE A 219 0.68 -14.05 2.32
CA PHE A 219 1.74 -14.14 1.33
C PHE A 219 2.60 -12.88 1.33
N THR A 220 3.91 -13.09 1.20
CA THR A 220 4.87 -12.02 0.95
C THR A 220 4.96 -11.81 -0.56
N TYR A 221 4.47 -10.66 -1.03
CA TYR A 221 4.50 -10.29 -2.44
C TYR A 221 5.80 -9.59 -2.84
N LEU A 222 6.40 -8.84 -1.92
CA LEU A 222 7.60 -8.03 -2.10
C LEU A 222 8.61 -8.32 -0.99
N SER A 223 9.90 -8.32 -1.32
CA SER A 223 10.97 -8.11 -0.33
C SER A 223 11.22 -6.62 -0.21
N VAL A 224 11.08 -6.07 0.99
CA VAL A 224 11.14 -4.62 1.24
C VAL A 224 11.94 -4.32 2.50
N SER A 225 12.71 -3.24 2.46
CA SER A 225 13.27 -2.57 3.64
C SER A 225 12.55 -1.24 3.87
N VAL A 226 11.93 -1.06 5.04
CA VAL A 226 11.26 0.21 5.41
C VAL A 226 12.09 0.93 6.47
N LYS A 227 12.38 2.21 6.24
CA LYS A 227 13.13 3.06 7.17
C LYS A 227 12.32 4.31 7.50
N VAL A 228 12.10 4.53 8.79
CA VAL A 228 11.56 5.78 9.32
C VAL A 228 12.71 6.70 9.66
N LEU A 229 12.70 7.91 9.11
CA LEU A 229 13.72 8.92 9.37
C LEU A 229 13.07 10.12 10.06
N PRO A 230 13.62 10.59 11.20
CA PRO A 230 13.16 11.82 11.80
C PRO A 230 13.48 13.00 10.88
N TRP A 231 12.50 13.87 10.65
CA TRP A 231 12.75 15.13 9.97
C TRP A 231 13.52 16.09 10.91
N THR A 232 14.85 15.97 10.96
CA THR A 232 15.72 16.86 11.72
C THR A 232 16.05 18.11 10.91
N ILE A 233 15.05 18.96 10.68
CA ILE A 233 15.27 20.40 10.51
C ILE A 233 14.21 21.10 11.37
N HIS A 234 14.53 21.30 12.65
CA HIS A 234 13.82 22.27 13.48
C HIS A 234 14.43 23.64 13.20
N SER A 235 13.80 24.44 12.33
CA SER A 235 14.06 25.87 12.26
C SER A 235 12.87 26.60 12.86
N TYR A 236 12.96 26.92 14.15
CA TYR A 236 12.06 27.88 14.79
C TYR A 236 12.87 29.12 15.13
N LYS A 237 12.57 30.26 14.50
CA LYS A 237 13.00 31.57 14.99
C LYS A 237 11.81 32.21 15.70
N LEU A 238 11.70 32.01 17.02
CA LEU A 238 10.84 32.83 17.85
C LEU A 238 11.62 34.11 18.21
N SER A 239 11.22 35.26 17.66
CA SER A 239 11.56 36.56 18.25
C SER A 239 10.39 36.97 19.13
N LEU A 240 10.56 36.83 20.45
CA LEU A 240 9.75 37.55 21.42
C LEU A 240 10.48 38.84 21.75
N THR A 241 10.20 39.92 21.00
CA THR A 241 10.46 41.28 21.50
C THR A 241 9.25 41.68 22.32
N GLY A 242 9.23 41.21 23.57
CA GLY A 242 8.41 41.82 24.61
C GLY A 242 9.34 42.71 25.42
N ASP A 243 9.16 44.03 25.29
CA ASP A 243 9.69 44.96 26.28
C ASP A 243 9.21 44.53 27.67
N SER A 244 10.11 44.69 28.64
CA SER A 244 9.82 44.57 30.05
C SER A 244 8.51 45.30 30.39
N MET A 245 7.46 44.55 30.71
CA MET A 245 6.40 45.07 31.57
C MET A 245 6.91 44.83 33.00
N TYR A 246 7.25 45.94 33.66
CA TYR A 246 7.42 45.98 35.12
C TYR A 246 6.24 45.33 35.84
#